data_AF-A0A6G1XAC1-F1
#
_entry.id   AF-A0A6G1XAC1-F1
#
_cell.length_a   1.000
_cell.length_b   1.000
_cell.length_c   1.000
_cell.angle_alpha   90.00
_cell.angle_beta   90.00
_cell.angle_gamma   90.00
#
_symmetry.space_group_name_H-M   'P 1'
#
loop_
_entity.id
_entity.type
_entity.pdbx_description
1 polymer ?
#
loop_
_entity_poly.entity_id
_entity_poly.type
_entity_poly.pdbx_seq_one_letter_code
_entity_poly.pdbx_strand_id
1 'polypeptide(L)'
;MRKKIWIIAILIGMVFFLSGCMDVNTPINKETEGIWANYFVWPLHQLIVYISDVFNGSHGLGIIVVTILIRLVLLPLNIKQLKSSKAMQEIQPEMKALREKYSSKDATTQQKLQQETMQLFQKHGVNPMAGCLPIIVQMPILIAFYHAIYRSEVIKEGTFLWFELGTPDPILPIIAAATTFLQQKLMMMGNPTSNNPQMQMMLYVMPIMIGVFAFFFPAALALYWVIGNLFMVGQTFFIHRPLKKDDNDGGAKK
;
A
#
# COMPACT_ATOMS: atom_id res chain seq x y z
N MET A 1 -23.59 -15.08 -21.86
CA MET A 1 -22.76 -16.25 -21.52
C MET A 1 -21.29 -15.89 -21.25
N ARG A 2 -20.59 -15.16 -22.13
CA ARG A 2 -19.19 -14.71 -21.90
C ARG A 2 -18.93 -14.02 -20.55
N LYS A 3 -19.79 -13.09 -20.10
CA LYS A 3 -19.63 -12.42 -18.79
C LYS A 3 -19.74 -13.38 -17.58
N LYS A 4 -20.61 -14.40 -17.66
CA LYS A 4 -20.75 -15.42 -16.61
C LYS A 4 -19.52 -16.33 -16.56
N ILE A 5 -18.96 -16.68 -17.72
CA ILE A 5 -17.70 -17.45 -17.82
C ILE A 5 -16.53 -16.65 -17.22
N TRP A 6 -16.44 -15.35 -17.48
CA TRP A 6 -15.45 -14.47 -16.84
C TRP A 6 -15.59 -14.39 -15.33
N ILE A 7 -16.82 -14.26 -14.81
CA ILE A 7 -17.06 -14.23 -13.36
C ILE A 7 -16.71 -15.58 -12.72
N ILE A 8 -17.06 -16.69 -13.36
CA ILE A 8 -16.70 -18.04 -12.87
C ILE A 8 -15.19 -18.25 -12.94
N ALA A 9 -14.51 -17.81 -14.00
CA ALA A 9 -13.06 -17.87 -14.11
C ALA A 9 -12.35 -16.99 -13.05
N ILE A 10 -12.89 -15.81 -12.74
CA ILE A 10 -12.40 -14.95 -11.67
C ILE A 10 -12.62 -15.61 -10.31
N LEU A 11 -13.79 -16.20 -10.05
CA LEU A 11 -14.09 -16.89 -8.79
C LEU A 11 -13.23 -18.14 -8.61
N ILE A 12 -13.06 -18.94 -9.66
CA ILE A 12 -12.18 -20.11 -9.64
C ILE A 12 -10.73 -19.67 -9.46
N GLY A 13 -10.28 -18.64 -10.18
CA GLY A 13 -8.94 -18.05 -10.00
C GLY A 13 -8.72 -17.51 -8.59
N MET A 14 -9.74 -16.91 -7.97
CA MET A 14 -9.70 -16.45 -6.59
C MET A 14 -9.62 -17.61 -5.60
N VAL A 15 -10.34 -18.72 -5.83
CA VAL A 15 -10.27 -19.93 -5.01
C VAL A 15 -8.89 -20.59 -5.12
N PHE A 16 -8.32 -20.70 -6.33
CA PHE A 16 -6.96 -21.21 -6.53
C PHE A 16 -5.87 -20.29 -5.94
N PHE A 17 -6.10 -18.98 -5.98
CA PHE A 17 -5.20 -18.01 -5.35
C PHE A 17 -5.24 -18.12 -3.82
N LEU A 18 -6.44 -18.27 -3.25
CA LEU A 18 -6.65 -18.39 -1.81
C LEU A 18 -6.17 -19.74 -1.26
N SER A 19 -6.28 -20.84 -2.00
CA SER A 19 -5.79 -22.15 -1.57
C SER A 19 -4.25 -22.21 -1.49
N GLY A 20 -3.54 -21.49 -2.35
CA GLY A 20 -2.08 -21.37 -2.30
C GLY A 20 -1.54 -20.50 -1.15
N CYS A 21 -2.36 -19.61 -0.58
CA CYS A 21 -1.98 -18.76 0.56
C CYS A 21 -2.06 -19.48 1.92
N MET A 22 -2.62 -20.69 2.01
CA MET A 22 -2.94 -21.33 3.30
C MET A 22 -1.84 -22.24 3.84
N ASP A 23 -0.85 -22.62 3.03
CA ASP A 23 0.23 -23.52 3.46
C ASP A 23 1.41 -22.73 4.07
N VAL A 24 1.25 -22.33 5.34
CA VAL A 24 2.25 -21.56 6.11
C VAL A 24 3.19 -22.43 6.95
N ASN A 25 2.90 -23.72 7.09
CA ASN A 25 3.57 -24.59 8.06
C ASN A 25 4.68 -25.47 7.43
N THR A 26 4.77 -25.53 6.11
CA THR A 26 5.83 -26.26 5.41
C THR A 26 7.04 -25.35 5.17
N PRO A 27 8.29 -25.80 5.29
CA PRO A 27 9.45 -24.99 4.91
C PRO A 27 9.39 -24.65 3.41
N ILE A 28 9.96 -23.51 3.01
CA ILE A 28 10.05 -23.13 1.59
C ILE A 28 11.24 -23.85 0.95
N ASN A 29 10.97 -24.64 -0.09
CA ASN A 29 11.99 -25.26 -0.92
C ASN A 29 11.52 -25.35 -2.39
N LYS A 30 12.41 -25.81 -3.27
CA LYS A 30 12.12 -25.97 -4.72
C LYS A 30 11.00 -27.00 -5.01
N GLU A 31 10.69 -27.86 -4.05
CA GLU A 31 9.69 -28.92 -4.16
C GLU A 31 8.32 -28.52 -3.60
N THR A 32 8.20 -27.31 -3.04
CA THR A 32 6.94 -26.83 -2.46
C THR A 32 5.89 -26.69 -3.56
N GLU A 33 4.80 -27.44 -3.45
CA GLU A 33 3.69 -27.39 -4.40
C GLU A 33 2.87 -26.09 -4.27
N GLY A 34 2.31 -25.64 -5.39
CA GLY A 34 1.38 -24.50 -5.43
C GLY A 34 1.88 -23.29 -6.22
N ILE A 35 0.96 -22.65 -6.95
CA ILE A 35 1.23 -21.48 -7.79
C ILE A 35 1.77 -20.31 -6.93
N TRP A 36 1.20 -20.12 -5.74
CA TRP A 36 1.63 -19.08 -4.82
C TRP A 36 3.08 -19.27 -4.37
N ALA A 37 3.40 -20.48 -3.91
CA ALA A 37 4.74 -20.82 -3.45
C ALA A 37 5.78 -20.63 -4.57
N ASN A 38 5.50 -21.14 -5.77
CA ASN A 38 6.48 -21.16 -6.86
C ASN A 38 6.68 -19.83 -7.58
N TYR A 39 5.64 -19.01 -7.72
CA TYR A 39 5.73 -17.76 -8.50
C TYR A 39 5.87 -16.49 -7.67
N PHE A 40 5.44 -16.52 -6.39
CA PHE A 40 5.50 -15.34 -5.53
C PHE A 40 6.51 -15.53 -4.40
N VAL A 41 6.40 -16.62 -3.67
CA VAL A 41 7.15 -16.81 -2.42
C VAL A 41 8.60 -17.25 -2.68
N TRP A 42 8.81 -18.29 -3.49
CA TRP A 42 10.14 -18.84 -3.77
C TRP A 42 11.06 -17.84 -4.48
N PRO A 43 10.64 -17.12 -5.53
CA PRO A 43 11.51 -16.13 -6.18
C PRO A 43 11.87 -14.98 -5.23
N LEU A 44 10.92 -14.56 -4.39
CA LEU A 44 11.16 -13.51 -3.41
C LEU A 44 12.16 -13.98 -2.33
N HIS A 45 11.98 -15.19 -1.80
CA HIS A 45 12.92 -15.81 -0.87
C HIS A 45 14.34 -15.88 -1.46
N GLN A 46 14.46 -16.43 -2.68
CA GLN A 46 15.74 -16.56 -3.38
C GLN A 46 16.41 -15.20 -3.58
N LEU A 47 15.63 -14.18 -3.95
CA LEU A 47 16.14 -12.83 -4.13
C LEU A 47 16.63 -12.24 -2.80
N ILE A 48 15.91 -12.44 -1.69
CA ILE A 48 16.34 -11.97 -0.37
C ILE A 48 17.65 -12.65 0.04
N VAL A 49 17.75 -13.98 -0.06
CA VAL A 49 18.96 -14.73 0.31
C VAL A 49 20.13 -14.33 -0.58
N TYR A 50 19.94 -14.27 -1.91
CA TYR A 50 20.98 -13.84 -2.84
C TYR A 50 21.55 -12.46 -2.50
N ILE A 51 20.67 -11.48 -2.23
CA ILE A 51 21.13 -10.14 -1.84
C ILE A 51 21.79 -10.18 -0.45
N SER A 52 21.29 -11.00 0.47
CA SER A 52 21.91 -11.17 1.79
C SER A 52 23.36 -11.66 1.65
N ASP A 53 23.61 -12.63 0.78
CA ASP A 53 24.96 -13.18 0.52
C ASP A 53 25.91 -12.12 -0.06
N VAL A 54 25.40 -11.25 -0.93
CA VAL A 54 26.15 -10.08 -1.45
C VAL A 54 26.56 -9.13 -0.31
N PHE A 55 25.76 -9.03 0.75
CA PHE A 55 26.04 -8.25 1.95
C PHE A 55 26.55 -9.11 3.13
N ASN A 56 27.42 -10.09 2.85
CA ASN A 56 28.08 -10.92 3.86
C ASN A 56 27.11 -11.69 4.78
N GLY A 57 25.97 -12.13 4.24
CA GLY A 57 24.93 -12.85 4.99
C GLY A 57 23.96 -11.94 5.76
N SER A 58 23.98 -10.62 5.54
CA SER A 58 23.08 -9.70 6.24
C SER A 58 21.65 -9.76 5.68
N HIS A 59 20.80 -10.59 6.31
CA HIS A 59 19.39 -10.74 5.92
C HIS A 59 18.57 -9.45 6.06
N GLY A 60 18.90 -8.58 7.02
CA GLY A 60 18.27 -7.27 7.15
C GLY A 60 18.55 -6.36 5.96
N LEU A 61 19.81 -6.30 5.48
CA LEU A 61 20.15 -5.58 4.26
C LEU A 61 19.52 -6.22 3.01
N GLY A 62 19.45 -7.55 2.97
CA GLY A 62 18.68 -8.30 1.97
C GLY A 62 17.25 -7.81 1.86
N ILE A 63 16.53 -7.76 2.98
CA ILE A 63 15.14 -7.27 3.03
C ILE A 63 15.05 -5.80 2.59
N ILE A 64 15.93 -4.92 3.07
CA ILE A 64 15.94 -3.49 2.71
C ILE A 64 16.07 -3.30 1.20
N VAL A 65 17.08 -3.92 0.59
CA VAL A 65 17.37 -3.76 -0.83
C VAL A 65 16.27 -4.37 -1.68
N VAL A 66 15.78 -5.56 -1.35
CA VAL A 66 14.65 -6.18 -2.06
C VAL A 66 13.39 -5.34 -1.97
N THR A 67 13.12 -4.73 -0.81
CA THR A 67 12.00 -3.79 -0.65
C THR A 67 12.13 -2.60 -1.60
N ILE A 68 13.32 -1.99 -1.67
CA ILE A 68 13.59 -0.85 -2.57
C ILE A 68 13.44 -1.28 -4.04
N LEU A 69 13.96 -2.44 -4.43
CA LEU A 69 13.83 -2.97 -5.79
C LEU A 69 12.37 -3.16 -6.19
N ILE A 70 11.55 -3.78 -5.33
CA ILE A 70 10.12 -3.95 -5.58
C ILE A 70 9.44 -2.59 -5.71
N ARG A 71 9.78 -1.62 -4.86
CA ARG A 71 9.22 -0.26 -4.93
C ARG A 71 9.61 0.46 -6.24
N LEU A 72 10.83 0.26 -6.75
CA LEU A 72 11.27 0.79 -8.03
C LEU A 72 10.50 0.17 -9.20
N VAL A 73 10.29 -1.15 -9.19
CA VAL A 73 9.48 -1.85 -10.20
C VAL A 73 8.03 -1.35 -10.19
N LEU A 74 7.47 -1.07 -9.01
CA LEU A 74 6.11 -0.56 -8.85
C LEU A 74 6.00 0.96 -8.97
N LEU A 75 7.11 1.68 -9.08
CA LEU A 75 7.14 3.14 -9.18
C LEU A 75 6.21 3.71 -10.28
N PRO A 76 6.22 3.22 -11.55
CA PRO A 76 5.33 3.76 -12.58
C PRO A 76 3.85 3.56 -12.23
N LEU A 77 3.51 2.46 -11.56
CA LEU A 77 2.15 2.19 -11.09
C LEU A 77 1.78 3.16 -9.94
N ASN A 78 2.67 3.33 -8.96
CA ASN A 78 2.46 4.26 -7.84
C ASN A 78 2.28 5.71 -8.32
N ILE A 79 3.03 6.14 -9.35
CA ILE A 79 2.86 7.48 -9.96
C ILE A 79 1.46 7.63 -10.56
N LYS A 80 0.97 6.62 -11.29
CA LYS A 80 -0.40 6.63 -11.84
C LYS A 80 -1.45 6.66 -10.72
N GLN A 81 -1.25 5.90 -9.64
CA GLN A 81 -2.11 5.92 -8.46
C GLN A 81 -2.15 7.30 -7.81
N LEU A 82 -0.98 7.94 -7.61
CA LEU A 82 -0.90 9.29 -7.04
C LEU A 82 -1.62 10.33 -7.91
N LYS A 83 -1.44 10.28 -9.24
CA LYS A 83 -2.16 11.17 -10.16
C LYS A 83 -3.67 11.00 -10.04
N SER A 84 -4.16 9.76 -9.96
CA SER A 84 -5.60 9.50 -9.79
C SER A 84 -6.12 9.95 -8.43
N SER A 85 -5.34 9.77 -7.36
CA SER A 85 -5.68 10.26 -6.03
C SER A 85 -5.74 11.78 -5.99
N LYS A 86 -4.86 12.49 -6.71
CA LYS A 86 -4.91 13.95 -6.83
C LYS A 86 -6.17 14.42 -7.58
N ALA A 87 -6.54 13.78 -8.68
CA ALA A 87 -7.78 14.10 -9.40
C ALA A 87 -9.03 13.89 -8.51
N MET A 88 -9.02 12.85 -7.67
CA MET A 88 -10.07 12.62 -6.66
C MET A 88 -10.12 13.72 -5.59
N GLN A 89 -8.96 14.31 -5.26
CA GLN A 89 -8.88 15.42 -4.32
C GLN A 89 -9.44 16.71 -4.91
N GLU A 90 -9.22 16.99 -6.19
CA GLU A 90 -9.70 18.20 -6.87
C GLU A 90 -11.24 18.30 -6.89
N ILE A 91 -11.94 17.16 -6.93
CA ILE A 91 -13.41 17.09 -6.92
C ILE A 91 -14.04 17.01 -5.51
N GLN A 92 -13.23 16.98 -4.43
CA GLN A 92 -13.74 17.01 -3.05
C GLN A 92 -14.72 18.16 -2.74
N PRO A 93 -14.51 19.42 -3.17
CA PRO A 93 -15.47 20.50 -2.88
C PRO A 93 -16.85 20.23 -3.49
N GLU A 94 -16.91 19.76 -4.75
CA GLU A 94 -18.16 19.39 -5.41
C GLU A 94 -18.82 18.19 -4.73
N MET A 95 -18.03 17.21 -4.28
CA MET A 95 -18.51 16.09 -3.47
C MET A 95 -19.12 16.54 -2.14
N LYS A 96 -18.56 17.58 -1.49
CA LYS A 96 -19.11 18.14 -0.25
C LYS A 96 -20.43 18.86 -0.50
N ALA A 97 -20.47 19.74 -1.50
CA ALA A 97 -21.70 20.42 -1.90
C ALA A 97 -22.82 19.43 -2.28
N LEU A 98 -22.47 18.33 -2.96
CA LEU A 98 -23.42 17.29 -3.31
C LEU A 98 -23.99 16.55 -2.07
N ARG A 99 -23.14 16.26 -1.08
CA ARG A 99 -23.56 15.66 0.19
C ARG A 99 -24.46 16.60 1.02
N GLU A 100 -24.19 17.89 0.99
CA GLU A 100 -25.02 18.91 1.65
C GLU A 100 -26.39 19.05 0.97
N LYS A 101 -26.40 19.09 -0.37
CA LYS A 101 -27.63 19.09 -1.20
C LYS A 101 -28.52 17.89 -0.89
N TYR A 102 -27.92 16.71 -0.66
CA TYR A 102 -28.62 15.47 -0.35
C TYR A 102 -28.36 14.98 1.08
N SER A 103 -28.56 15.88 2.05
CA SER A 103 -28.31 15.62 3.48
C SER A 103 -29.35 14.71 4.15
N SER A 104 -30.53 14.53 3.54
CA SER A 104 -31.57 13.66 4.08
C SER A 104 -31.18 12.18 4.03
N LYS A 105 -31.55 11.42 5.08
CA LYS A 105 -31.22 10.00 5.24
C LYS A 105 -32.26 9.05 4.65
N ASP A 106 -33.27 9.56 3.94
CA ASP A 106 -34.26 8.72 3.28
C ASP A 106 -33.65 7.91 2.13
N ALA A 107 -34.20 6.72 1.88
CA ALA A 107 -33.66 5.80 0.89
C ALA A 107 -33.61 6.41 -0.52
N THR A 108 -34.57 7.27 -0.87
CA THR A 108 -34.65 7.88 -2.21
C THR A 108 -33.58 8.95 -2.41
N THR A 109 -33.32 9.77 -1.40
CA THR A 109 -32.25 10.77 -1.39
C THR A 109 -30.88 10.12 -1.42
N GLN A 110 -30.65 9.05 -0.64
CA GLN A 110 -29.39 8.32 -0.66
C GLN A 110 -29.12 7.66 -2.02
N GLN A 111 -30.16 7.13 -2.66
CA GLN A 111 -30.05 6.59 -4.02
C GLN A 111 -29.70 7.69 -5.03
N LYS A 112 -30.33 8.87 -4.95
CA LYS A 112 -29.99 10.03 -5.79
C LYS A 112 -28.58 10.54 -5.54
N LEU A 113 -28.16 10.61 -4.28
CA LEU A 113 -26.79 10.99 -3.89
C LEU A 113 -25.77 10.03 -4.52
N GLN A 114 -26.01 8.72 -4.46
CA GLN A 114 -25.12 7.72 -5.06
C GLN A 114 -25.06 7.88 -6.59
N GLN A 115 -26.21 8.10 -7.24
CA GLN A 115 -26.28 8.32 -8.69
C GLN A 115 -25.56 9.60 -9.13
N GLU A 116 -25.83 10.74 -8.48
CA GLU A 116 -25.17 12.01 -8.82
C GLU A 116 -23.67 11.97 -8.49
N THR A 117 -23.27 11.26 -7.42
CA THR A 117 -21.85 11.04 -7.10
C THR A 117 -21.15 10.30 -8.24
N MET A 118 -21.78 9.24 -8.77
CA MET A 118 -21.22 8.48 -9.88
C MET A 118 -21.17 9.32 -11.16
N GLN A 119 -22.21 10.11 -11.44
CA GLN A 119 -22.21 11.04 -12.57
C GLN A 119 -21.12 12.11 -12.44
N LEU A 120 -20.87 12.60 -11.22
CA LEU A 120 -19.81 13.56 -10.94
C LEU A 120 -18.44 12.97 -11.28
N PHE A 121 -18.17 11.74 -10.83
CA PHE A 121 -16.93 11.03 -11.17
C PHE A 121 -16.78 10.84 -12.69
N GLN A 122 -17.86 10.50 -13.39
CA GLN A 122 -17.85 10.34 -14.85
C GLN A 122 -17.60 11.66 -15.58
N LYS A 123 -18.25 12.75 -15.15
CA LYS A 123 -18.08 14.10 -15.73
C LYS A 123 -16.63 14.58 -15.63
N HIS A 124 -15.98 14.31 -14.50
CA HIS A 124 -14.59 14.69 -14.25
C HIS A 124 -13.57 13.62 -14.70
N GLY A 125 -14.02 12.49 -15.26
CA GLY A 125 -13.16 11.41 -15.71
C GLY A 125 -12.34 10.74 -14.59
N VAL A 126 -12.81 10.82 -13.34
CA VAL A 126 -12.11 10.29 -12.17
C VAL A 126 -12.55 8.86 -11.87
N ASN A 127 -11.60 7.95 -11.67
CA ASN A 127 -11.89 6.56 -11.28
C ASN A 127 -11.80 6.36 -9.76
N PRO A 128 -12.89 6.06 -9.05
CA PRO A 128 -12.86 5.82 -7.60
C PRO A 128 -12.08 4.56 -7.21
N MET A 129 -12.00 3.56 -8.08
CA MET A 129 -11.27 2.31 -7.81
C MET A 129 -9.75 2.49 -7.85
N ALA A 130 -9.25 3.57 -8.45
CA ALA A 130 -7.82 3.84 -8.43
C ALA A 130 -7.30 4.15 -7.01
N GLY A 131 -8.18 4.61 -6.10
CA GLY A 131 -7.83 4.88 -4.70
C GLY A 131 -7.61 3.62 -3.85
N CYS A 132 -8.22 2.49 -4.20
CA CYS A 132 -8.01 1.20 -3.51
C CYS A 132 -6.95 0.31 -4.18
N LEU A 133 -6.47 0.70 -5.37
CA LEU A 133 -5.42 -0.02 -6.09
C LEU A 133 -4.13 -0.25 -5.28
N PRO A 134 -3.65 0.69 -4.42
CA PRO A 134 -2.49 0.42 -3.58
C PRO A 134 -2.68 -0.80 -2.68
N ILE A 135 -3.87 -0.96 -2.07
CA ILE A 135 -4.16 -2.07 -1.16
C ILE A 135 -4.16 -3.40 -1.93
N ILE A 136 -4.83 -3.43 -3.08
CA ILE A 136 -4.95 -4.64 -3.92
C ILE A 136 -3.58 -5.14 -4.36
N VAL A 137 -2.66 -4.24 -4.71
CA VAL A 137 -1.32 -4.61 -5.16
C VAL A 137 -0.40 -4.94 -3.97
N GLN A 138 -0.55 -4.22 -2.87
CA GLN A 138 0.28 -4.40 -1.68
C GLN A 138 -0.03 -5.72 -0.94
N MET A 139 -1.28 -6.17 -0.92
CA MET A 139 -1.69 -7.37 -0.18
C MET A 139 -0.97 -8.65 -0.63
N PRO A 140 -0.92 -9.01 -1.93
CA PRO A 140 -0.14 -10.15 -2.39
C PRO A 140 1.35 -10.04 -2.03
N ILE A 141 1.94 -8.86 -2.21
CA ILE A 141 3.38 -8.66 -1.93
C ILE A 141 3.64 -8.86 -0.43
N LEU A 142 2.78 -8.34 0.43
CA LEU A 142 2.87 -8.49 1.87
C LEU A 142 2.78 -9.96 2.29
N ILE A 143 1.79 -10.71 1.76
CA ILE A 143 1.63 -12.13 2.05
C ILE A 143 2.85 -12.92 1.55
N ALA A 144 3.39 -12.57 0.38
CA ALA A 144 4.57 -13.23 -0.18
C ALA A 144 5.80 -13.00 0.71
N PHE A 145 6.01 -11.77 1.18
CA PHE A 145 7.07 -11.44 2.14
C PHE A 145 6.90 -12.20 3.45
N TYR A 146 5.69 -12.19 4.01
CA TYR A 146 5.38 -12.91 5.24
C TYR A 146 5.73 -14.41 5.09
N HIS A 147 5.31 -15.05 4.01
CA HIS A 147 5.66 -16.47 3.77
C HIS A 147 7.15 -16.66 3.55
N ALA A 148 7.80 -15.81 2.74
CA ALA A 148 9.22 -15.91 2.43
C ALA A 148 10.10 -15.83 3.69
N ILE A 149 9.71 -15.00 4.67
CA ILE A 149 10.36 -14.88 5.96
C ILE A 149 9.94 -16.02 6.90
N TYR A 150 8.63 -16.21 7.08
CA TYR A 150 8.09 -17.15 8.08
C TYR A 150 8.33 -18.63 7.73
N ARG A 151 8.65 -18.97 6.48
CA ARG A 151 8.94 -20.35 6.08
C ARG A 151 10.42 -20.56 5.73
N SER A 152 11.28 -19.55 5.94
CA SER A 152 12.73 -19.64 5.74
C SER A 152 13.45 -19.66 7.09
N GLU A 153 14.08 -20.79 7.41
CA GLU A 153 14.87 -20.94 8.64
C GLU A 153 16.06 -19.98 8.65
N VAL A 154 16.74 -19.84 7.51
CA VAL A 154 17.92 -18.99 7.33
C VAL A 154 17.59 -17.51 7.61
N ILE A 155 16.46 -17.01 7.10
CA ILE A 155 16.07 -15.60 7.32
C ILE A 155 15.61 -15.39 8.76
N LYS A 156 14.92 -16.37 9.37
CA LYS A 156 14.41 -16.25 10.75
C LYS A 156 15.51 -16.08 11.78
N GLU A 157 16.58 -16.84 11.63
CA GLU A 157 17.72 -16.84 12.57
C GLU A 157 18.60 -15.58 12.42
N GLY A 158 18.41 -14.80 11.35
CA GLY A 158 19.16 -13.58 11.12
C GLY A 158 18.85 -12.49 12.15
N THR A 159 19.89 -11.79 12.60
CA THR A 159 19.77 -10.56 13.40
C THR A 159 20.09 -9.34 12.54
N PHE A 160 19.45 -8.22 12.85
CA PHE A 160 19.77 -6.94 12.21
C PHE A 160 19.59 -5.79 13.20
N LEU A 161 20.64 -4.97 13.33
CA LEU A 161 20.70 -3.91 14.33
C LEU A 161 20.50 -4.47 15.75
N TRP A 162 19.35 -4.22 16.38
CA TRP A 162 19.03 -4.67 17.75
C TRP A 162 17.96 -5.76 17.80
N PHE A 163 17.45 -6.23 16.66
CA PHE A 163 16.30 -7.14 16.60
C PHE A 163 16.62 -8.42 15.80
N GLU A 164 15.91 -9.48 16.13
CA GLU A 164 15.90 -10.74 15.39
C GLU A 164 14.81 -10.68 14.32
N LEU A 165 15.11 -11.13 13.10
CA LEU A 165 14.22 -10.97 11.95
C LEU A 165 12.97 -11.86 12.05
N GLY A 166 13.12 -13.07 12.62
CA GLY A 166 12.07 -14.07 12.72
C GLY A 166 11.10 -13.89 13.89
N THR A 167 11.43 -13.05 14.88
CA THR A 167 10.63 -12.87 16.10
C THR A 167 10.04 -11.46 16.18
N PRO A 168 8.94 -11.24 16.92
CA PRO A 168 8.37 -9.90 17.09
C PRO A 168 9.31 -8.98 17.88
N ASP A 169 9.41 -7.71 17.47
CA ASP A 169 10.20 -6.67 18.16
C ASP A 169 9.28 -5.58 18.74
N PRO A 170 9.56 -5.03 19.95
CA PRO A 170 8.71 -4.01 20.55
C PRO A 170 8.90 -2.59 20.01
N ILE A 171 10.03 -2.28 19.34
CA ILE A 171 10.39 -0.90 18.93
C ILE A 171 10.00 -0.65 17.47
N LEU A 172 10.28 -1.59 16.58
CA LEU A 172 10.00 -1.50 15.15
C LEU A 172 8.53 -1.23 14.80
N PRO A 173 7.53 -1.82 15.48
CA PRO A 173 6.13 -1.49 15.25
C PRO A 173 5.81 -0.02 15.49
N ILE A 174 6.45 0.61 16.48
CA ILE A 174 6.32 2.04 16.76
C ILE A 174 6.92 2.86 15.63
N ILE A 175 8.09 2.45 15.12
CA ILE A 175 8.73 3.10 13.96
C ILE A 175 7.88 2.90 12.69
N ALA A 176 7.29 1.73 12.48
CA ALA A 176 6.40 1.44 11.36
C ALA A 176 5.14 2.31 11.42
N ALA A 177 4.52 2.46 12.60
CA ALA A 177 3.40 3.37 12.80
C ALA A 177 3.81 4.83 12.55
N ALA A 178 4.92 5.30 13.13
CA ALA A 178 5.40 6.66 12.97
C ALA A 178 5.73 6.99 11.50
N THR A 179 6.39 6.09 10.79
CA THR A 179 6.70 6.26 9.36
C THR A 179 5.46 6.18 8.49
N THR A 180 4.47 5.34 8.82
CA THR A 180 3.17 5.30 8.13
C THR A 180 2.45 6.64 8.30
N PHE A 181 2.39 7.15 9.53
CA PHE A 181 1.77 8.44 9.81
C PHE A 181 2.47 9.58 9.04
N LEU A 182 3.80 9.63 9.05
CA LEU A 182 4.56 10.59 8.27
C LEU A 182 4.26 10.47 6.78
N GLN A 183 4.33 9.26 6.22
CA GLN A 183 4.05 8.98 4.82
C GLN A 183 2.64 9.44 4.41
N GLN A 184 1.63 9.13 5.22
CA GLN A 184 0.25 9.54 4.96
C GLN A 184 0.09 11.06 5.08
N LYS A 185 0.63 11.68 6.14
CA LYS A 185 0.55 13.12 6.36
C LYS A 185 1.15 13.89 5.18
N LEU A 186 2.30 13.47 4.66
CA LEU A 186 2.95 14.09 3.51
C LEU A 186 2.07 14.03 2.25
N MET A 187 1.37 12.92 2.00
CA MET A 187 0.44 12.80 0.87
C MET A 187 -0.81 13.69 1.00
N MET A 188 -1.13 14.13 2.22
CA MET A 188 -2.24 15.04 2.49
C MET A 188 -1.82 16.52 2.48
N MET A 189 -0.52 16.82 2.49
CA MET A 189 -0.03 18.20 2.45
C MET A 189 -0.39 18.85 1.11
N GLY A 190 -1.02 20.03 1.18
CA GLY A 190 -1.53 20.74 0.00
C GLY A 190 -3.04 20.61 -0.21
N ASN A 191 -3.77 19.93 0.69
CA ASN A 191 -5.22 19.77 0.59
C ASN A 191 -5.97 20.54 1.71
N PRO A 192 -6.52 21.74 1.43
CA PRO A 192 -7.25 22.53 2.43
C PRO A 192 -8.61 21.93 2.83
N THR A 193 -9.09 20.91 2.11
CA THR A 193 -10.35 20.22 2.40
C THR A 193 -10.23 19.06 3.40
N SER A 194 -9.22 19.08 4.29
CA SER A 194 -8.86 18.04 5.26
C SER A 194 -9.96 17.64 6.27
N ASN A 195 -11.11 18.32 6.31
CA ASN A 195 -12.21 18.01 7.23
C ASN A 195 -13.10 16.81 6.83
N ASN A 196 -12.67 15.95 5.90
CA ASN A 196 -13.42 14.73 5.59
C ASN A 196 -13.15 13.66 6.67
N PRO A 197 -14.15 13.22 7.46
CA PRO A 197 -13.94 12.26 8.55
C PRO A 197 -13.28 10.95 8.11
N GLN A 198 -13.57 10.50 6.89
CA GLN A 198 -12.99 9.28 6.32
C GLN A 198 -11.47 9.40 6.11
N MET A 199 -11.00 10.56 5.67
CA MET A 199 -9.58 10.84 5.42
C MET A 199 -8.81 11.00 6.74
N GLN A 200 -9.43 11.63 7.74
CA GLN A 200 -8.88 11.73 9.09
C GLN A 200 -8.77 10.35 9.76
N MET A 201 -9.78 9.50 9.58
CA MET A 201 -9.71 8.12 10.08
C MET A 201 -8.55 7.36 9.44
N MET A 202 -8.36 7.49 8.14
CA MET A 202 -7.21 6.87 7.45
C MET A 202 -5.86 7.40 7.96
N LEU A 203 -5.76 8.69 8.28
CA LEU A 203 -4.53 9.32 8.78
C LEU A 203 -4.14 8.85 10.19
N TYR A 204 -5.11 8.64 11.08
CA TYR A 204 -4.83 8.31 12.49
C TYR A 204 -5.00 6.83 12.81
N VAL A 205 -6.05 6.18 12.30
CA VAL A 205 -6.35 4.78 12.62
C VAL A 205 -5.43 3.83 11.87
N MET A 206 -5.11 4.11 10.61
CA MET A 206 -4.26 3.19 9.83
C MET A 206 -2.85 3.01 10.44
N PRO A 207 -2.13 4.07 10.85
CA PRO A 207 -0.82 3.90 11.49
C PRO A 207 -0.90 3.10 12.79
N ILE A 208 -1.92 3.35 13.61
CA ILE A 208 -2.15 2.61 14.86
C ILE A 208 -2.40 1.13 14.55
N MET A 209 -3.27 0.84 13.58
CA MET A 209 -3.58 -0.52 13.16
C MET A 209 -2.36 -1.26 12.62
N ILE A 210 -1.53 -0.61 11.79
CA ILE A 210 -0.26 -1.20 11.31
C ILE A 210 0.70 -1.43 12.47
N GLY A 211 0.82 -0.48 13.41
CA GLY A 211 1.64 -0.64 14.61
C GLY A 211 1.21 -1.86 15.42
N VAL A 212 -0.07 -1.93 15.81
CA VAL A 212 -0.64 -3.07 16.54
C VAL A 212 -0.44 -4.38 15.79
N PHE A 213 -0.68 -4.41 14.47
CA PHE A 213 -0.41 -5.58 13.65
C PHE A 213 1.07 -5.97 13.71
N ALA A 214 1.99 -5.03 13.50
CA ALA A 214 3.43 -5.31 13.50
C ALA A 214 3.96 -5.83 14.85
N PHE A 215 3.28 -5.56 15.98
CA PHE A 215 3.63 -6.16 17.28
C PHE A 215 3.41 -7.68 17.35
N PHE A 216 2.54 -8.25 16.52
CA PHE A 216 2.24 -9.69 16.53
C PHE A 216 3.00 -10.48 15.47
N PHE A 217 3.73 -9.81 14.58
CA PHE A 217 4.38 -10.42 13.42
C PHE A 217 5.91 -10.31 13.52
N PRO A 218 6.67 -11.13 12.76
CA PRO A 218 8.12 -11.07 12.75
C PRO A 218 8.65 -9.66 12.43
N ALA A 219 9.72 -9.25 13.12
CA ALA A 219 10.34 -7.92 12.97
C ALA A 219 10.74 -7.61 11.53
N ALA A 220 11.12 -8.63 10.75
CA ALA A 220 11.42 -8.48 9.32
C ALA A 220 10.24 -7.88 8.52
N LEU A 221 8.99 -8.18 8.90
CA LEU A 221 7.81 -7.61 8.26
C LEU A 221 7.64 -6.13 8.62
N ALA A 222 7.90 -5.78 9.88
CA ALA A 222 7.91 -4.39 10.33
C ALA A 222 9.01 -3.59 9.61
N LEU A 223 10.22 -4.14 9.47
CA LEU A 223 11.33 -3.57 8.70
C LEU A 223 10.91 -3.31 7.25
N TYR A 224 10.29 -4.29 6.58
CA TYR A 224 9.73 -4.12 5.23
C TYR A 224 8.77 -2.92 5.15
N TRP A 225 7.88 -2.76 6.14
CA TRP A 225 6.97 -1.61 6.21
C TRP A 225 7.71 -0.29 6.37
N VAL A 226 8.66 -0.21 7.30
CA VAL A 226 9.46 1.00 7.55
C VAL A 226 10.15 1.45 6.27
N ILE A 227 10.86 0.54 5.60
CA ILE A 227 11.59 0.85 4.37
C ILE A 227 10.64 1.23 3.24
N GLY A 228 9.51 0.54 3.11
CA GLY A 228 8.47 0.89 2.15
C GLY A 228 7.92 2.31 2.38
N ASN A 229 7.65 2.68 3.63
CA ASN A 229 7.18 4.02 3.99
C ASN A 229 8.24 5.08 3.72
N LEU A 230 9.50 4.85 4.10
CA LEU A 230 10.61 5.77 3.84
C LEU A 230 10.83 5.97 2.32
N PHE A 231 10.73 4.90 1.53
CA PHE A 231 10.78 5.00 0.08
C PHE A 231 9.62 5.87 -0.44
N MET A 232 8.39 5.63 0.04
CA MET A 232 7.22 6.42 -0.38
C MET A 232 7.33 7.89 0.03
N VAL A 233 7.91 8.18 1.20
CA VAL A 233 8.24 9.53 1.66
C VAL A 233 9.23 10.19 0.69
N GLY A 234 10.34 9.52 0.39
CA GLY A 234 11.34 9.98 -0.57
C GLY A 234 10.73 10.23 -1.95
N GLN A 235 10.00 9.24 -2.47
CA GLN A 235 9.26 9.33 -3.73
C GLN A 235 8.31 10.55 -3.73
N THR A 236 7.58 10.77 -2.64
CA THR A 236 6.65 11.91 -2.53
C THR A 236 7.41 13.22 -2.63
N PHE A 237 8.57 13.38 -2.00
CA PHE A 237 9.39 14.58 -2.13
C PHE A 237 9.94 14.79 -3.55
N PHE A 238 10.32 13.73 -4.26
CA PHE A 238 10.78 13.83 -5.65
C PHE A 238 9.64 14.17 -6.63
N ILE A 239 8.45 13.57 -6.46
CA ILE A 239 7.28 13.79 -7.34
C ILE A 239 6.58 15.11 -7.03
N HIS A 240 6.37 15.42 -5.74
CA HIS A 240 5.67 16.61 -5.26
C HIS A 240 6.65 17.72 -4.90
N ARG A 241 7.82 17.79 -5.56
CA ARG A 241 8.70 18.95 -5.46
C ARG A 241 7.79 20.16 -5.56
N PRO A 242 7.67 20.99 -4.50
CA PRO A 242 6.66 22.02 -4.46
C PRO A 242 6.85 22.79 -5.74
N LEU A 243 5.77 22.93 -6.52
CA LEU A 243 5.69 24.00 -7.50
C LEU A 243 6.10 25.23 -6.70
N LYS A 244 7.35 25.63 -6.90
CA LYS A 244 7.90 26.84 -6.32
C LYS A 244 6.87 27.85 -6.74
N LYS A 245 6.20 28.43 -5.75
CA LYS A 245 5.25 29.50 -5.93
C LYS A 245 6.00 30.53 -6.77
N ASP A 246 5.68 30.60 -8.06
CA ASP A 246 6.06 31.74 -8.88
C ASP A 246 5.20 32.88 -8.35
N ASP A 247 5.67 33.48 -7.24
CA ASP A 247 5.26 34.78 -6.75
C ASP A 247 5.80 35.86 -7.71
N ASN A 248 5.48 35.76 -9.01
CA ASN A 248 5.73 36.77 -10.03
C ASN A 248 4.68 36.64 -11.13
N ASP A 249 3.47 37.11 -10.85
CA ASP A 249 2.73 37.99 -11.78
C ASP A 249 1.54 38.62 -11.05
N GLY A 250 1.88 39.39 -10.01
CA GLY A 250 1.11 40.58 -9.69
C GLY A 250 1.57 41.68 -10.64
N GLY A 251 0.71 42.09 -11.57
CA GLY A 251 1.11 43.12 -12.52
C GLY A 251 0.05 43.47 -13.55
N ALA A 252 -1.06 44.04 -13.09
CA ALA A 252 -1.89 44.87 -13.94
C ALA A 252 -0.99 45.84 -14.75
N LYS A 253 -1.01 45.72 -16.07
CA LYS A 253 -0.63 46.80 -16.98
C LYS A 253 -1.65 46.86 -18.12
N LYS A 254 -2.46 47.91 -18.00
CA LYS A 254 -3.10 48.76 -19.03
C LYS A 254 -3.54 48.11 -20.33
#